data_AF-A0A383EIM3-F1
#
_entry.id   AF-A0A383EIM3-F1
#
_cell.length_a   1.000
_cell.length_b   1.000
_cell.length_c   1.000
_cell.angle_alpha   90.00
_cell.angle_beta   90.00
_cell.angle_gamma   90.00
#
_symmetry.space_group_name_H-M   'P 1'
#
loop_
_entity.id
_entity.type
_entity.pdbx_description
1 polymer ?
#
loop_
_entity_poly.entity_id
_entity_poly.type
_entity_poly.pdbx_seq_one_letter_code
_entity_poly.pdbx_strand_id
1 'polypeptide(L)'
;MNEIKTVVERFASGKPLFSVEFFPPKDDAAGERMLRAAQALQGYEPDFVSITYGAGGGTRATTLKYARMLKEQCGFDVMPHLTCVGHKEAELMDILRDFESAGFRNVMALRGDPPKGETRFQAVAGGFSHADELVSLIRRNFPSFGVGVAGYPEKHPESPDIGDDVQRLAHKVSCGADFVTTQLFFDNEFYFDFVNRCRQAGIEVPILPGLLPVLSL
;
A
#
# COMPACT_ATOMS: atom_id res chain seq x y z
N MET A 1 -8.90 23.54 10.60
CA MET A 1 -8.06 22.36 10.35
C MET A 1 -8.99 21.20 10.03
N ASN A 2 -8.95 20.67 8.80
CA ASN A 2 -9.67 19.43 8.51
C ASN A 2 -9.02 18.32 9.35
N GLU A 3 -9.84 17.62 10.12
CA GLU A 3 -9.42 16.43 10.85
C GLU A 3 -8.84 15.43 9.84
N ILE A 4 -7.60 14.98 10.05
CA ILE A 4 -6.97 13.99 9.15
C ILE A 4 -7.65 12.66 9.40
N LYS A 5 -8.58 12.32 8.50
CA LYS A 5 -9.35 11.10 8.50
C LYS A 5 -8.52 9.94 7.95
N THR A 6 -8.69 8.74 8.49
CA THR A 6 -8.17 7.54 7.81
C THR A 6 -8.86 7.35 6.46
N VAL A 7 -8.23 6.63 5.52
CA VAL A 7 -8.88 6.24 4.25
C VAL A 7 -10.17 5.45 4.52
N VAL A 8 -10.20 4.69 5.63
CA VAL A 8 -11.36 3.92 6.10
C VAL A 8 -12.60 4.80 6.28
N GLU A 9 -12.44 5.95 6.93
CA GLU A 9 -13.53 6.90 7.16
C GLU A 9 -14.08 7.50 5.86
N ARG A 10 -13.28 7.56 4.79
CA ARG A 10 -13.72 8.06 3.49
C ARG A 10 -14.63 7.07 2.77
N PHE A 11 -14.41 5.76 2.95
CA PHE A 11 -15.30 4.74 2.38
C PHE A 11 -16.73 4.84 2.91
N ALA A 12 -16.92 5.32 4.14
CA ALA A 12 -18.25 5.53 4.72
C ALA A 12 -19.07 6.64 4.01
N SER A 13 -18.43 7.46 3.16
CA SER A 13 -19.13 8.51 2.39
C SER A 13 -20.02 7.96 1.26
N GLY A 14 -19.84 6.69 0.86
CA GLY A 14 -20.57 6.07 -0.24
C GLY A 14 -20.22 6.62 -1.63
N LYS A 15 -19.20 7.48 -1.74
CA LYS A 15 -18.71 8.01 -3.01
C LYS A 15 -17.49 7.22 -3.49
N PRO A 16 -17.27 7.11 -4.82
CA PRO A 16 -16.01 6.59 -5.35
C PRO A 16 -14.84 7.42 -4.81
N LEU A 17 -13.78 6.74 -4.36
CA LEU A 17 -12.54 7.39 -3.95
C LEU A 17 -11.58 7.46 -5.14
N PHE A 18 -10.84 8.56 -5.24
CA PHE A 18 -9.79 8.75 -6.23
C PHE A 18 -8.43 8.90 -5.54
N SER A 19 -7.44 8.11 -5.95
CA SER A 19 -6.09 8.16 -5.39
C SER A 19 -5.02 8.05 -6.45
N VAL A 20 -3.83 8.59 -6.17
CA VAL A 20 -2.66 8.52 -7.05
C VAL A 20 -1.46 7.96 -6.31
N GLU A 21 -0.73 7.05 -6.95
CA GLU A 21 0.50 6.46 -6.43
C GLU A 21 1.75 7.11 -7.01
N PHE A 22 2.71 7.45 -6.15
CA PHE A 22 4.02 7.98 -6.51
C PHE A 22 5.13 6.97 -6.21
N PHE A 23 6.23 7.06 -6.94
CA PHE A 23 7.45 6.31 -6.66
C PHE A 23 8.50 7.21 -5.99
N PRO A 24 9.27 6.70 -5.01
CA PRO A 24 10.35 7.46 -4.43
C PRO A 24 11.38 7.79 -5.52
N PRO A 25 11.75 9.07 -5.69
CA PRO A 25 12.65 9.49 -6.74
C PRO A 25 14.08 8.99 -6.49
N LYS A 26 14.82 8.73 -7.57
CA LYS A 26 16.20 8.23 -7.51
C LYS A 26 17.24 9.33 -7.23
N ASP A 27 16.88 10.58 -7.51
CA ASP A 27 17.72 11.76 -7.36
C ASP A 27 16.86 13.01 -7.13
N ASP A 28 17.48 14.13 -6.78
CA ASP A 28 16.78 15.38 -6.47
C ASP A 28 16.01 15.93 -7.68
N ALA A 29 16.55 15.81 -8.90
CA ALA A 29 15.90 16.28 -10.11
C ALA A 29 14.59 15.50 -10.39
N ALA A 30 14.59 14.18 -10.15
CA ALA A 30 13.41 13.34 -10.19
C ALA A 30 12.42 13.72 -9.07
N GLY A 31 12.92 14.08 -7.90
CA GLY A 31 12.09 14.57 -6.80
C GLY A 31 11.37 15.86 -7.12
N GLU A 32 12.05 16.83 -7.73
CA GLU A 32 11.40 18.05 -8.20
C GLU A 32 10.33 17.78 -9.27
N ARG A 33 10.61 16.86 -10.21
CA ARG A 33 9.61 16.45 -11.22
C ARG A 33 8.38 15.82 -10.57
N MET A 34 8.60 14.92 -9.61
CA MET A 34 7.52 14.27 -8.85
C MET A 34 6.67 15.32 -8.11
N LEU A 35 7.29 16.29 -7.44
CA LEU A 35 6.57 17.34 -6.71
C LEU A 35 5.81 18.30 -7.64
N ARG A 36 6.35 18.63 -8.82
CA ARG A 36 5.62 19.39 -9.83
C ARG A 36 4.39 18.63 -10.34
N ALA A 37 4.51 17.31 -10.56
CA ALA A 37 3.38 16.47 -10.93
C ALA A 37 2.34 16.41 -9.79
N ALA A 38 2.79 16.27 -8.54
CA ALA A 38 1.95 16.30 -7.36
C ALA A 38 1.16 17.62 -7.23
N GLN A 39 1.81 18.77 -7.46
CA GLN A 39 1.15 20.08 -7.48
C GLN A 39 0.09 20.19 -8.58
N ALA A 40 0.39 19.71 -9.79
CA ALA A 40 -0.57 19.68 -10.89
C ALA A 40 -1.80 18.80 -10.58
N LEU A 41 -1.63 17.75 -9.78
CA LEU A 41 -2.70 16.85 -9.37
C LEU A 41 -3.60 17.42 -8.26
N GLN A 42 -3.21 18.49 -7.57
CA GLN A 42 -4.03 19.11 -6.53
C GLN A 42 -5.40 19.55 -7.04
N GLY A 43 -5.48 20.02 -8.29
CA GLY A 43 -6.74 20.45 -8.91
C GLY A 43 -7.73 19.31 -9.21
N TYR A 44 -7.30 18.05 -9.12
CA TYR A 44 -8.15 16.87 -9.26
C TYR A 44 -8.62 16.32 -7.90
N GLU A 45 -8.23 16.98 -6.81
CA GLU A 45 -8.66 16.68 -5.43
C GLU A 45 -8.59 15.17 -5.08
N PRO A 46 -7.43 14.51 -5.23
CA PRO A 46 -7.30 13.11 -4.81
C PRO A 46 -7.63 12.97 -3.32
N ASP A 47 -8.41 11.95 -3.00
CA ASP A 47 -8.79 11.62 -1.62
C ASP A 47 -7.57 11.29 -0.78
N PHE A 48 -6.62 10.56 -1.35
CA PHE A 48 -5.33 10.29 -0.76
C PHE A 48 -4.30 10.02 -1.87
N VAL A 49 -3.03 10.09 -1.51
CA VAL A 49 -1.94 9.65 -2.38
C VAL A 49 -1.13 8.58 -1.67
N SER A 50 -0.59 7.62 -2.41
CA SER A 50 0.37 6.66 -1.89
C SER A 50 1.77 6.96 -2.38
N ILE A 51 2.77 6.51 -1.63
CA ILE A 51 4.16 6.52 -2.08
C ILE A 51 4.80 5.17 -1.80
N THR A 52 5.38 4.58 -2.84
CA THR A 52 5.92 3.22 -2.78
C THR A 52 7.17 3.12 -1.90
N TYR A 53 7.51 1.87 -1.58
CA TYR A 53 8.61 1.51 -0.70
C TYR A 53 9.40 0.38 -1.35
N GLY A 54 10.69 0.58 -1.56
CA GLY A 54 11.56 -0.42 -2.17
C GLY A 54 11.75 -1.62 -1.26
N ALA A 55 11.68 -2.82 -1.83
CA ALA A 55 11.96 -4.07 -1.13
C ALA A 55 13.30 -4.01 -0.38
N GLY A 56 13.32 -4.46 0.87
CA GLY A 56 14.53 -4.50 1.71
C GLY A 56 14.96 -3.15 2.28
N GLY A 57 14.09 -2.13 2.23
CA GLY A 57 14.33 -0.86 2.92
C GLY A 57 15.29 0.11 2.21
N GLY A 58 15.75 -0.23 1.01
CA GLY A 58 16.71 0.59 0.25
C GLY A 58 16.23 2.02 -0.05
N THR A 59 14.92 2.27 0.02
CA THR A 59 14.34 3.62 -0.16
C THR A 59 13.70 4.18 1.10
N ARG A 60 13.88 3.60 2.30
CA ARG A 60 13.22 4.03 3.55
C ARG A 60 13.29 5.54 3.76
N ALA A 61 14.51 6.09 3.74
CA ALA A 61 14.75 7.51 3.99
C ALA A 61 14.10 8.39 2.90
N THR A 62 14.18 7.95 1.64
CA THR A 62 13.58 8.65 0.50
C THR A 62 12.06 8.63 0.58
N THR A 63 11.43 7.47 0.84
CA THR A 63 9.98 7.35 1.00
C THR A 63 9.48 8.27 2.12
N LEU A 64 10.13 8.27 3.29
CA LEU A 64 9.74 9.16 4.39
C LEU A 64 9.92 10.64 4.05
N LYS A 65 11.07 11.02 3.45
CA LYS A 65 11.34 12.40 3.00
C LYS A 65 10.23 12.91 2.08
N TYR A 66 9.95 12.16 1.01
CA TYR A 66 8.99 12.60 0.00
C TYR A 66 7.53 12.45 0.44
N ALA A 67 7.20 11.49 1.32
CA ALA A 67 5.90 11.43 1.96
C ALA A 67 5.60 12.70 2.77
N ARG A 68 6.59 13.20 3.54
CA ARG A 68 6.47 14.46 4.28
C ARG A 68 6.29 15.64 3.33
N MET A 69 7.07 15.72 2.26
CA MET A 69 6.94 16.80 1.27
C MET A 69 5.58 16.79 0.57
N LEU A 70 5.04 15.62 0.19
CA LEU A 70 3.70 15.51 -0.40
C LEU A 70 2.63 16.02 0.59
N LYS A 71 2.75 15.69 1.87
CA LYS A 71 1.85 16.16 2.92
C LYS A 71 1.97 17.67 3.15
N GLU A 72 3.18 18.17 3.38
CA GLU A 72 3.44 19.55 3.81
C GLU A 72 3.31 20.56 2.67
N GLN A 73 3.77 20.21 1.47
CA GLN A 73 3.79 21.13 0.33
C GLN A 73 2.55 21.02 -0.55
N CYS A 74 1.94 19.83 -0.66
CA CYS A 74 0.77 19.61 -1.50
C CYS A 74 -0.54 19.44 -0.70
N GLY A 75 -0.46 19.35 0.64
CA GLY A 75 -1.63 19.20 1.50
C GLY A 75 -2.32 17.83 1.40
N PHE A 76 -1.65 16.82 0.81
CA PHE A 76 -2.25 15.52 0.62
C PHE A 76 -2.33 14.70 1.92
N ASP A 77 -3.36 13.85 1.99
CA ASP A 77 -3.38 12.71 2.89
C ASP A 77 -2.51 11.61 2.26
N VAL A 78 -1.43 11.24 2.94
CA VAL A 78 -0.38 10.38 2.36
C VAL A 78 -0.38 9.02 3.05
N MET A 79 -0.42 7.97 2.24
CA MET A 79 -0.24 6.58 2.63
C MET A 79 1.13 6.06 2.18
N PRO A 80 2.16 6.08 3.04
CA PRO A 80 3.40 5.40 2.72
C PRO A 80 3.18 3.88 2.64
N HIS A 81 3.86 3.24 1.68
CA HIS A 81 3.98 1.80 1.64
C HIS A 81 5.02 1.33 2.66
N LEU A 82 4.86 0.09 3.12
CA LEU A 82 5.83 -0.59 3.97
C LEU A 82 5.90 -2.07 3.58
N THR A 83 7.10 -2.52 3.20
CA THR A 83 7.36 -3.94 2.93
C THR A 83 8.02 -4.60 4.13
N CYS A 84 7.64 -5.82 4.49
CA CYS A 84 8.32 -6.56 5.57
C CYS A 84 9.61 -7.28 5.12
N VAL A 85 9.79 -7.52 3.82
CA VAL A 85 11.01 -8.14 3.29
C VAL A 85 12.26 -7.37 3.67
N GLY A 86 13.30 -8.10 4.10
CA GLY A 86 14.59 -7.52 4.48
C GLY A 86 14.61 -6.77 5.81
N HIS A 87 13.50 -6.78 6.58
CA HIS A 87 13.42 -6.13 7.88
C HIS A 87 13.20 -7.10 9.03
N LYS A 88 13.79 -6.78 10.18
CA LYS A 88 13.41 -7.38 11.47
C LYS A 88 12.17 -6.69 12.03
N GLU A 89 11.42 -7.39 12.88
CA GLU A 89 10.24 -6.82 13.56
C GLU A 89 10.55 -5.48 14.27
N ALA A 90 11.70 -5.38 14.94
CA ALA A 90 12.13 -4.15 15.61
C ALA A 90 12.29 -2.96 14.65
N GLU A 91 12.82 -3.20 13.45
CA GLU A 91 13.01 -2.14 12.45
C GLU A 91 11.66 -1.68 11.88
N LEU A 92 10.72 -2.62 11.67
CA LEU A 92 9.36 -2.30 11.25
C LEU A 92 8.63 -1.46 12.30
N MET A 93 8.80 -1.77 13.59
CA MET A 93 8.28 -0.96 14.70
C MET A 93 8.84 0.46 14.69
N ASP A 94 10.14 0.63 14.44
CA ASP A 94 10.74 1.97 14.36
C ASP A 94 10.24 2.76 13.15
N ILE A 95 10.07 2.11 11.99
CA ILE A 95 9.49 2.77 10.80
C ILE A 95 8.05 3.21 11.07
N LEU A 96 7.24 2.37 11.71
CA LEU A 96 5.85 2.71 12.03
C LEU A 96 5.76 3.87 13.03
N ARG A 97 6.67 3.95 14.02
CA ARG A 97 6.79 5.11 14.93
C ARG A 97 7.17 6.37 14.17
N ASP A 98 8.10 6.28 13.22
CA ASP A 98 8.48 7.41 12.36
C ASP A 98 7.29 7.91 11.55
N PHE A 99 6.46 6.99 11.03
CA PHE A 99 5.25 7.33 10.27
C PHE A 99 4.18 8.00 11.15
N GLU A 100 3.91 7.45 12.33
CA GLU A 100 2.94 8.01 13.27
C GLU A 100 3.39 9.40 13.75
N SER A 101 4.68 9.53 14.08
CA SER A 101 5.29 10.80 14.52
C SER A 101 5.32 11.86 13.41
N ALA A 102 5.35 11.45 12.13
CA ALA A 102 5.19 12.32 10.97
C ALA A 102 3.70 12.68 10.69
N GLY A 103 2.77 12.16 11.48
CA GLY A 103 1.34 12.42 11.35
C GLY A 103 0.69 11.72 10.14
N PHE A 104 1.27 10.62 9.66
CA PHE A 104 0.56 9.74 8.74
C PHE A 104 -0.48 8.93 9.52
N ARG A 105 -1.61 8.64 8.85
CA ARG A 105 -2.72 7.88 9.42
C ARG A 105 -3.06 6.64 8.61
N ASN A 106 -2.33 6.38 7.53
CA ASN A 106 -2.59 5.26 6.64
C ASN A 106 -1.27 4.57 6.29
N VAL A 107 -1.26 3.24 6.17
CA VAL A 107 -0.09 2.45 5.74
C VAL A 107 -0.56 1.37 4.77
N MET A 108 0.16 1.22 3.66
CA MET A 108 -0.02 0.07 2.76
C MET A 108 0.94 -1.05 3.17
N ALA A 109 0.42 -2.10 3.80
CA ALA A 109 1.20 -3.21 4.33
C ALA A 109 1.44 -4.28 3.27
N LEU A 110 2.71 -4.52 2.94
CA LEU A 110 3.13 -5.40 1.85
C LEU A 110 4.18 -6.39 2.33
N ARG A 111 4.28 -7.54 1.65
CA ARG A 111 5.43 -8.43 1.82
C ARG A 111 6.69 -7.81 1.22
N GLY A 112 6.55 -7.33 -0.02
CA GLY A 112 7.66 -6.92 -0.88
C GLY A 112 8.17 -8.07 -1.73
N ASP A 113 8.87 -7.69 -2.80
CA ASP A 113 9.52 -8.61 -3.72
C ASP A 113 10.83 -9.15 -3.13
N PRO A 114 11.32 -10.30 -3.60
CA PRO A 114 12.67 -10.75 -3.29
C PRO A 114 13.72 -9.67 -3.62
N PRO A 115 14.85 -9.62 -2.88
CA PRO A 115 15.95 -8.72 -3.20
C PRO A 115 16.42 -8.87 -4.65
N LYS A 116 16.97 -7.78 -5.22
CA LYS A 116 17.40 -7.76 -6.61
C LYS A 116 18.42 -8.88 -6.89
N GLY A 117 18.08 -9.75 -7.84
CA GLY A 117 18.92 -10.89 -8.24
C GLY A 117 18.50 -12.21 -7.60
N GLU A 118 17.57 -12.19 -6.66
CA GLU A 118 16.98 -13.39 -6.07
C GLU A 118 15.63 -13.70 -6.72
N THR A 119 15.36 -14.98 -6.96
CA THR A 119 14.09 -15.43 -7.55
C THR A 119 13.12 -15.98 -6.51
N ARG A 120 13.55 -16.09 -5.25
CA ARG A 120 12.75 -16.64 -4.15
C ARG A 120 12.83 -15.70 -2.96
N PHE A 121 11.67 -15.48 -2.36
CA PHE A 121 11.60 -14.74 -1.10
C PHE A 121 12.25 -15.54 0.03
N GLN A 122 13.06 -14.89 0.84
CA GLN A 122 13.57 -15.43 2.10
C GLN A 122 13.45 -14.38 3.19
N ALA A 123 12.80 -14.74 4.30
CA ALA A 123 12.75 -13.89 5.48
C ALA A 123 14.13 -13.79 6.13
N VAL A 124 14.50 -12.59 6.58
CA VAL A 124 15.68 -12.41 7.43
C VAL A 124 15.42 -13.01 8.81
N ALA A 125 16.48 -13.38 9.54
CA ALA A 125 16.34 -13.89 10.90
C ALA A 125 15.66 -12.85 11.81
N GLY A 126 14.50 -13.21 12.36
CA GLY A 126 13.65 -12.30 13.16
C GLY A 126 12.81 -11.32 12.35
N GLY A 127 12.65 -11.55 11.04
CA GLY A 127 11.74 -10.84 10.15
C GLY A 127 10.48 -11.65 9.83
N PHE A 128 9.61 -11.06 9.00
CA PHE A 128 8.35 -11.68 8.58
C PHE A 128 8.48 -12.34 7.21
N SER A 129 7.66 -13.36 6.97
CA SER A 129 7.56 -14.08 5.71
C SER A 129 6.41 -13.61 4.83
N HIS A 130 5.34 -13.09 5.46
CA HIS A 130 4.13 -12.68 4.77
C HIS A 130 3.62 -11.31 5.22
N ALA A 131 2.72 -10.73 4.42
CA ALA A 131 2.15 -9.42 4.70
C ALA A 131 1.17 -9.43 5.89
N ASP A 132 0.50 -10.55 6.16
CA ASP A 132 -0.43 -10.72 7.29
C ASP A 132 0.25 -10.56 8.66
N GLU A 133 1.52 -10.94 8.78
CA GLU A 133 2.34 -10.71 9.97
C GLU A 133 2.57 -9.21 10.19
N LEU A 134 2.84 -8.45 9.12
CA LEU A 134 2.97 -6.99 9.19
C LEU A 134 1.63 -6.32 9.54
N VAL A 135 0.53 -6.78 8.96
CA VAL A 135 -0.81 -6.29 9.31
C VAL A 135 -1.09 -6.52 10.80
N SER A 136 -0.80 -7.72 11.31
CA SER A 136 -0.97 -8.06 12.73
C SER A 136 -0.08 -7.20 13.64
N LEU A 137 1.17 -6.94 13.23
CA LEU A 137 2.09 -6.06 13.95
C LEU A 137 1.53 -4.64 14.08
N ILE A 138 1.06 -4.08 12.96
CA ILE A 138 0.46 -2.74 12.91
C ILE A 138 -0.78 -2.70 13.81
N ARG A 139 -1.68 -3.69 13.70
CA ARG A 139 -2.91 -3.72 14.49
C ARG A 139 -2.69 -3.80 15.99
N ARG A 140 -1.71 -4.58 16.42
CA ARG A 140 -1.37 -4.73 17.84
C ARG A 140 -0.77 -3.47 18.46
N ASN A 141 0.04 -2.72 17.69
CA ASN A 141 0.88 -1.67 18.24
C ASN A 141 0.48 -0.24 17.84
N PHE A 142 -0.20 -0.09 16.70
CA PHE A 142 -0.58 1.19 16.10
C PHE A 142 -2.03 1.12 15.58
N PRO A 143 -3.02 0.91 16.46
CA PRO A 143 -4.42 0.72 16.08
C PRO A 143 -5.05 1.95 15.40
N SER A 144 -4.38 3.10 15.45
CA SER A 144 -4.79 4.36 14.83
C SER A 144 -4.58 4.42 13.32
N PHE A 145 -3.78 3.52 12.72
CA PHE A 145 -3.56 3.49 11.28
C PHE A 145 -4.73 2.84 10.54
N GLY A 146 -5.15 3.44 9.43
CA GLY A 146 -5.81 2.74 8.34
C GLY A 146 -4.81 1.83 7.62
N VAL A 147 -5.14 0.56 7.38
CA VAL A 147 -4.24 -0.43 6.77
C VAL A 147 -4.80 -0.93 5.46
N GLY A 148 -4.12 -0.58 4.37
CA GLY A 148 -4.36 -1.17 3.04
C GLY A 148 -3.50 -2.40 2.81
N VAL A 149 -3.98 -3.33 1.99
CA VAL A 149 -3.21 -4.49 1.51
C VAL A 149 -3.38 -4.72 0.02
N ALA A 150 -2.40 -5.40 -0.59
CA ALA A 150 -2.49 -5.82 -1.99
C ALA A 150 -3.40 -7.05 -2.19
N GLY A 151 -4.18 -7.03 -3.27
CA GLY A 151 -4.90 -8.18 -3.85
C GLY A 151 -4.59 -8.34 -5.34
N TYR A 152 -4.74 -9.55 -5.89
CA TYR A 152 -4.27 -9.87 -7.25
C TYR A 152 -5.42 -10.46 -8.07
N PRO A 153 -6.06 -9.67 -8.96
CA PRO A 153 -7.18 -10.15 -9.78
C PRO A 153 -6.82 -11.37 -10.64
N GLU A 154 -5.57 -11.43 -11.08
CA GLU A 154 -5.03 -12.49 -11.94
C GLU A 154 -4.16 -13.52 -11.18
N LYS A 155 -4.27 -13.57 -9.83
CA LYS A 155 -3.44 -14.36 -8.91
C LYS A 155 -2.03 -13.79 -8.70
N HIS A 156 -1.52 -13.85 -7.48
CA HIS A 156 -0.09 -13.62 -7.25
C HIS A 156 0.77 -14.67 -7.99
N PRO A 157 1.90 -14.29 -8.61
CA PRO A 157 2.75 -15.24 -9.37
C PRO A 157 3.23 -16.45 -8.56
N GLU A 158 3.46 -16.28 -7.26
CA GLU A 158 3.92 -17.35 -6.36
C GLU A 158 2.78 -18.17 -5.74
N SER A 159 1.52 -17.76 -5.89
CA SER A 159 0.39 -18.53 -5.37
C SER A 159 0.17 -19.75 -6.28
N PRO A 160 -0.16 -20.93 -5.73
CA PRO A 160 -0.36 -22.15 -6.54
C PRO A 160 -1.55 -21.98 -7.50
N ASP A 161 -2.69 -21.51 -7.00
CA ASP A 161 -3.86 -21.17 -7.79
C ASP A 161 -4.61 -19.94 -7.25
N ILE A 162 -5.66 -19.53 -7.96
CA ILE A 162 -6.49 -18.37 -7.63
C ILE A 162 -7.21 -18.56 -6.29
N GLY A 163 -7.68 -19.77 -6.00
CA GLY A 163 -8.41 -20.07 -4.77
C GLY A 163 -7.52 -19.87 -3.55
N ASP A 164 -6.31 -20.41 -3.59
CA ASP A 164 -5.31 -20.20 -2.55
C ASP A 164 -4.94 -18.72 -2.38
N ASP A 165 -4.79 -17.97 -3.47
CA ASP A 165 -4.49 -16.53 -3.40
C ASP A 165 -5.60 -15.74 -2.70
N VAL A 166 -6.86 -16.04 -3.00
CA VAL A 166 -8.02 -15.43 -2.35
C VAL A 166 -8.10 -15.83 -0.87
N GLN A 167 -7.82 -17.08 -0.52
CA GLN A 167 -7.78 -17.52 0.89
C GLN A 167 -6.67 -16.82 1.68
N ARG A 168 -5.50 -16.60 1.06
CA ARG A 168 -4.41 -15.80 1.66
C ARG A 168 -4.80 -14.34 1.85
N LEU A 169 -5.50 -13.75 0.88
CA LEU A 169 -6.06 -12.42 1.04
C LEU A 169 -7.11 -12.37 2.17
N ALA A 170 -8.00 -13.36 2.25
CA ALA A 170 -9.00 -13.44 3.32
C ALA A 170 -8.35 -13.54 4.69
N HIS A 171 -7.29 -14.35 4.82
CA HIS A 171 -6.50 -14.43 6.04
C HIS A 171 -5.87 -13.08 6.40
N LYS A 172 -5.24 -12.41 5.43
CA LYS A 172 -4.63 -11.08 5.62
C LYS A 172 -5.65 -10.02 6.05
N VAL A 173 -6.88 -10.07 5.49
CA VAL A 173 -8.00 -9.22 5.92
C VAL A 173 -8.42 -9.56 7.35
N SER A 174 -8.50 -10.85 7.71
CA SER A 174 -8.83 -11.29 9.08
C SER A 174 -7.81 -10.85 10.13
N CYS A 175 -6.55 -10.61 9.74
CA CYS A 175 -5.52 -10.01 10.59
C CYS A 175 -5.73 -8.52 10.84
N GLY A 176 -6.67 -7.89 10.13
CA GLY A 176 -7.15 -6.53 10.36
C GLY A 176 -6.91 -5.55 9.21
N ALA A 177 -6.67 -5.98 7.98
CA ALA A 177 -6.63 -5.01 6.86
C ALA A 177 -8.00 -4.34 6.69
N ASP A 178 -8.03 -3.02 6.43
CA ASP A 178 -9.27 -2.25 6.31
C ASP A 178 -9.79 -2.15 4.88
N PHE A 179 -8.90 -2.32 3.89
CA PHE A 179 -9.25 -2.31 2.48
C PHE A 179 -8.18 -3.00 1.64
N VAL A 180 -8.55 -3.34 0.41
CA VAL A 180 -7.67 -3.96 -0.58
C VAL A 180 -7.46 -2.99 -1.73
N THR A 181 -6.24 -2.87 -2.23
CA THR A 181 -5.96 -2.28 -3.55
C THR A 181 -5.45 -3.38 -4.46
N THR A 182 -6.02 -3.49 -5.65
CA THR A 182 -5.60 -4.54 -6.58
C THR A 182 -4.28 -4.20 -7.25
N GLN A 183 -3.51 -5.23 -7.62
CA GLN A 183 -2.56 -5.11 -8.71
C GLN A 183 -3.27 -4.58 -9.96
N LEU A 184 -2.52 -3.92 -10.85
CA LEU A 184 -3.02 -3.47 -12.14
C LEU A 184 -3.61 -4.64 -12.95
N PHE A 185 -4.60 -4.31 -13.77
CA PHE A 185 -5.22 -5.20 -14.74
C PHE A 185 -5.63 -4.37 -15.96
N PHE A 186 -5.70 -5.00 -17.14
CA PHE A 186 -6.14 -4.35 -18.37
C PHE A 186 -7.51 -4.84 -18.86
N ASP A 187 -7.99 -5.96 -18.32
CA ASP A 187 -9.33 -6.48 -18.57
C ASP A 187 -10.19 -6.35 -17.30
N ASN A 188 -11.30 -5.62 -17.43
CA ASN A 188 -12.22 -5.38 -16.32
C ASN A 188 -12.89 -6.67 -15.82
N GLU A 189 -13.00 -7.71 -16.66
CA GLU A 189 -13.57 -8.99 -16.25
C GLU A 189 -12.77 -9.62 -15.09
N PHE A 190 -11.43 -9.52 -15.11
CA PHE A 190 -10.59 -10.01 -14.01
C PHE A 190 -10.93 -9.32 -12.69
N TYR A 191 -11.19 -8.01 -12.71
CA TYR A 191 -11.55 -7.28 -11.51
C TYR A 191 -12.92 -7.71 -10.96
N PHE A 192 -13.95 -7.80 -11.82
CA PHE A 192 -15.28 -8.18 -11.37
C PHE A 192 -15.32 -9.62 -10.84
N ASP A 193 -14.63 -10.55 -11.50
CA ASP A 193 -14.47 -11.91 -11.03
C ASP A 193 -13.72 -11.99 -9.70
N PHE A 194 -12.65 -11.21 -9.56
CA PHE A 194 -11.90 -11.13 -8.32
C PHE A 194 -12.77 -10.62 -7.16
N VAL A 195 -13.56 -9.57 -7.37
CA VAL A 195 -14.51 -9.06 -6.37
C VAL A 195 -15.51 -10.15 -5.99
N ASN A 196 -16.10 -10.85 -6.97
CA ASN A 196 -17.04 -11.94 -6.70
C ASN A 196 -16.42 -13.06 -5.84
N ARG A 197 -15.20 -13.49 -6.17
CA ARG A 197 -14.46 -14.51 -5.40
C ARG A 197 -14.13 -14.02 -3.99
N CYS A 198 -13.75 -12.74 -3.84
CA CYS A 198 -13.51 -12.12 -2.53
C CYS A 198 -14.76 -12.15 -1.65
N ARG A 199 -15.92 -11.77 -2.19
CA ARG A 199 -17.20 -11.82 -1.45
C ARG A 199 -17.59 -13.24 -1.07
N GLN A 200 -17.43 -14.21 -1.99
CA GLN A 200 -17.67 -15.63 -1.68
C GLN A 200 -16.74 -16.17 -0.57
N ALA A 201 -15.54 -15.62 -0.44
CA ALA A 201 -14.60 -15.93 0.63
C ALA A 201 -14.81 -15.12 1.92
N GLY A 202 -15.87 -14.30 2.01
CA GLY A 202 -16.21 -13.50 3.19
C GLY A 202 -15.36 -12.23 3.38
N ILE A 203 -14.63 -11.79 2.35
CA ILE A 203 -13.93 -10.51 2.37
C ILE A 203 -14.96 -9.41 2.12
N GLU A 204 -15.32 -8.63 3.15
CA GLU A 204 -16.32 -7.55 3.05
C GLU A 204 -15.71 -6.14 3.00
N VAL A 205 -14.40 -6.02 3.21
CA VAL A 205 -13.72 -4.72 3.12
C VAL A 205 -13.80 -4.13 1.69
N PRO A 206 -13.68 -2.80 1.56
CA PRO A 206 -13.58 -2.15 0.25
C PRO A 206 -12.42 -2.68 -0.59
N ILE A 207 -12.65 -2.80 -1.90
CA ILE A 207 -11.65 -3.24 -2.89
C ILE A 207 -11.52 -2.12 -3.91
N LEU A 208 -10.35 -1.49 -3.99
CA LEU A 208 -10.01 -0.42 -4.92
C LEU A 208 -9.30 -1.00 -6.15
N PRO A 209 -9.79 -0.74 -7.38
CA PRO A 209 -9.11 -1.16 -8.59
C PRO A 209 -7.84 -0.34 -8.82
N GLY A 210 -6.69 -1.00 -8.88
CA GLY A 210 -5.43 -0.40 -9.33
C GLY A 210 -5.41 -0.29 -10.85
N LEU A 211 -5.25 0.92 -11.38
CA LEU A 211 -5.25 1.19 -12.83
C LEU A 211 -3.93 1.84 -13.24
N LEU A 212 -3.33 1.34 -14.33
CA LEU A 212 -2.12 1.92 -14.91
C LEU A 212 -2.38 2.31 -16.38
N PRO A 213 -2.40 3.60 -16.72
CA PRO A 213 -2.51 4.03 -18.11
C PRO A 213 -1.31 3.57 -18.94
N VAL A 214 -1.56 2.96 -20.10
CA VAL A 214 -0.51 2.59 -21.06
C VAL A 214 0.02 3.84 -21.75
N LEU A 215 1.31 4.14 -21.57
CA LEU A 215 1.96 5.33 -22.13
C LEU A 215 2.69 5.07 -23.46
N SER A 216 2.96 3.81 -23.78
CA SER A 216 3.61 3.36 -25.02
C SER A 216 3.23 1.91 -25.33
N LEU A 217 3.15 1.57 -26.63
CA LEU A 217 2.89 0.22 -27.15
C LEU A 217 4.18 -0.50 -27.55
#